data_AF-A0AA48H4V5-F1
#
_entry.id   AF-A0AA48H4V5-F1
#
_cell.length_a   1.000
_cell.length_b   1.000
_cell.length_c   1.000
_cell.angle_alpha   90.00
_cell.angle_beta   90.00
_cell.angle_gamma   90.00
#
_symmetry.space_group_name_H-M   'P 1'
#
loop_
_entity.id
_entity.type
_entity.pdbx_description
1 polymer ?
#
loop_
_entity_poly.entity_id
_entity_poly.type
_entity_poly.pdbx_seq_one_letter_code
_entity_poly.pdbx_strand_id
1 'polypeptide(L)'
;MRISDFAESDSGAVTVDWVVLTGSLVGLGIATAGVVSGGVESLSSSISDTLSNIDVSSVAAFEPEPGWGELSMFVFSDQAGADAHMLFVLEYSYGNDVQAMYDDVVANLDAAIQSNDLDAAHYEVDRLGYLVHHASTNNITLTGDNQPSYAQMHARVLAMSQ
;
A
#
# COMPACT_ATOMS: atom_id res chain seq x y z
N MET A 1 -51.03 -34.86 38.73
CA MET A 1 -49.88 -35.61 38.20
C MET A 1 -48.71 -35.32 39.14
N ARG A 2 -48.24 -36.34 39.86
CA ARG A 2 -47.20 -36.21 40.87
C ARG A 2 -45.85 -36.42 40.19
N ILE A 3 -44.78 -35.79 40.70
CA ILE A 3 -43.42 -35.95 40.15
C ILE A 3 -42.95 -37.42 40.14
N SER A 4 -43.52 -38.24 41.04
CA SER A 4 -43.37 -39.69 41.08
C SER A 4 -43.78 -40.37 39.78
N ASP A 5 -44.87 -39.90 39.14
CA ASP A 5 -45.41 -40.49 37.91
C ASP A 5 -44.48 -40.21 36.70
N PHE A 6 -43.64 -39.17 36.78
CA PHE A 6 -42.65 -38.82 35.76
C PHE A 6 -41.35 -39.62 35.92
N ALA A 7 -40.95 -39.91 37.16
CA ALA A 7 -39.78 -40.72 37.48
C ALA A 7 -39.99 -42.23 37.21
N GLU A 8 -41.24 -42.71 37.26
CA GLU A 8 -41.61 -44.11 36.94
C GLU A 8 -41.85 -44.38 35.44
N SER A 9 -41.78 -43.37 34.57
CA SER A 9 -42.04 -43.51 33.13
C SER A 9 -40.76 -43.76 32.32
N ASP A 10 -40.56 -45.00 31.87
CA ASP A 10 -39.39 -45.40 31.05
C ASP A 10 -39.26 -44.62 29.74
N SER A 11 -40.38 -44.25 29.11
CA SER A 11 -40.36 -43.43 27.89
C SER A 11 -40.01 -41.96 28.20
N GLY A 12 -40.40 -41.45 29.37
CA GLY A 12 -40.03 -40.11 29.83
C GLY A 12 -38.53 -40.00 30.15
N ALA A 13 -37.95 -41.03 30.78
CA ALA A 13 -36.53 -41.08 31.11
C ALA A 13 -35.62 -41.01 29.87
N VAL A 14 -35.96 -41.76 28.82
CA VAL A 14 -35.22 -41.73 27.53
C VAL A 14 -35.33 -40.36 26.85
N THR A 15 -36.47 -39.68 26.99
CA THR A 15 -36.63 -38.33 26.42
C THR A 15 -35.88 -37.24 27.19
N VAL A 16 -35.52 -37.48 28.45
CA VAL A 16 -34.73 -36.50 29.22
C VAL A 16 -33.23 -36.68 28.95
N ASP A 17 -32.77 -37.91 28.69
CA ASP A 17 -31.38 -38.21 28.36
C ASP A 17 -30.91 -37.53 27.06
N TRP A 18 -31.74 -37.50 26.01
CA TRP A 18 -31.33 -36.82 24.76
C TRP A 18 -31.20 -35.30 24.91
N VAL A 19 -32.01 -34.68 25.76
CA VAL A 19 -31.92 -33.23 26.02
C VAL A 19 -30.65 -32.92 26.81
N VAL A 20 -30.30 -33.74 27.80
CA VAL A 20 -29.06 -33.57 28.57
C VAL A 20 -27.83 -33.81 27.68
N LEU A 21 -27.87 -34.83 26.82
CA LEU A 21 -26.76 -35.14 25.92
C LEU A 21 -26.55 -34.06 24.84
N THR A 22 -27.63 -33.57 24.23
CA THR A 22 -27.56 -32.47 23.26
C THR A 22 -27.21 -31.14 23.92
N GLY A 23 -27.75 -30.84 25.11
CA GLY A 23 -27.38 -29.66 25.89
C GLY A 23 -25.90 -29.66 26.27
N SER A 24 -25.36 -30.81 26.65
CA SER A 24 -23.94 -30.98 26.94
C SER A 24 -23.07 -30.78 25.69
N LEU A 25 -23.51 -31.30 24.54
CA LEU A 25 -22.81 -31.13 23.25
C LEU A 25 -22.80 -29.66 22.79
N VAL A 26 -23.92 -28.95 22.92
CA VAL A 26 -24.01 -27.51 22.60
C VAL A 26 -23.13 -26.70 23.54
N GLY A 27 -23.11 -27.02 24.84
CA GLY A 27 -22.21 -26.38 25.80
C GLY A 27 -20.73 -26.56 25.45
N LEU A 28 -20.34 -27.76 25.03
CA LEU A 28 -18.99 -28.02 24.52
C LEU A 28 -18.69 -27.22 23.24
N GLY A 29 -19.66 -27.11 22.32
CA GLY A 29 -19.52 -26.33 21.09
C GLY A 29 -19.32 -24.83 21.33
N ILE A 30 -20.01 -24.26 22.33
CA ILE A 30 -19.81 -22.87 22.73
C ILE A 30 -18.42 -22.68 23.35
N ALA A 31 -17.96 -23.63 24.16
CA ALA A 31 -16.63 -23.59 24.76
C ALA A 31 -15.51 -23.66 23.71
N THR A 32 -15.64 -24.55 22.71
CA THR A 32 -14.67 -24.67 21.62
C THR A 32 -14.68 -23.45 20.69
N ALA A 33 -15.85 -22.86 20.42
CA ALA A 33 -15.97 -21.63 19.64
C ALA A 33 -15.16 -20.48 20.25
N GLY A 34 -15.16 -20.34 21.58
CA GLY A 34 -14.34 -19.34 22.27
C GLY A 34 -12.83 -19.54 22.07
N VAL A 35 -12.36 -20.78 22.15
CA VAL A 35 -10.94 -21.13 21.92
C VAL A 35 -10.53 -20.87 20.48
N VAL A 36 -11.36 -21.27 19.51
CA VAL A 36 -11.09 -21.05 18.09
C VAL A 36 -11.10 -19.56 17.76
N SER A 37 -12.06 -18.78 18.27
CA SER A 37 -12.15 -17.31 18.06
C SER A 37 -10.87 -16.61 18.50
N GLY A 38 -10.39 -16.89 19.71
CA GLY A 38 -9.14 -16.29 20.19
C GLY A 38 -7.91 -16.72 19.37
N GLY A 39 -7.89 -17.98 18.90
CA GLY A 39 -6.84 -18.47 18.02
C GLY A 39 -6.82 -17.76 16.66
N VAL A 40 -7.99 -17.56 16.03
CA VAL A 40 -8.08 -16.87 14.73
C VAL A 40 -7.83 -15.37 14.86
N GLU A 41 -8.24 -14.73 15.95
CA GLU A 41 -7.93 -13.33 16.24
C GLU A 41 -6.42 -13.12 16.38
N SER A 42 -5.75 -13.97 17.17
CA SER A 42 -4.30 -13.92 17.35
C SER A 42 -3.54 -14.15 16.05
N LEU A 43 -3.96 -15.14 15.25
CA LEU A 43 -3.38 -15.40 13.94
C LEU A 43 -3.61 -14.23 12.96
N SER A 44 -4.82 -13.66 12.95
CA SER A 44 -5.15 -12.52 12.10
C SER A 44 -4.34 -11.28 12.48
N SER A 45 -4.16 -11.02 13.78
CA SER A 45 -3.27 -9.96 14.26
C SER A 45 -1.83 -10.21 13.80
N SER A 46 -1.33 -11.43 13.98
CA SER A 46 0.04 -11.79 13.57
C SER A 46 0.26 -11.62 12.06
N ILE A 47 -0.73 -11.97 11.23
CA ILE A 47 -0.69 -11.73 9.79
C ILE A 47 -0.72 -10.24 9.48
N SER A 48 -1.61 -9.48 10.12
CA SER A 48 -1.69 -8.01 9.95
C SER A 48 -0.37 -7.34 10.32
N ASP A 49 0.22 -7.73 11.45
CA ASP A 49 1.50 -7.22 11.92
C ASP A 49 2.62 -7.61 10.96
N THR A 50 2.62 -8.85 10.47
CA THR A 50 3.60 -9.29 9.47
C THR A 50 3.47 -8.44 8.21
N LEU A 51 2.27 -8.34 7.63
CA LEU A 51 2.03 -7.59 6.39
C LEU A 51 2.33 -6.09 6.53
N SER A 52 2.03 -5.51 7.69
CA SER A 52 2.32 -4.09 7.98
C SER A 52 3.82 -3.82 8.14
N ASN A 53 4.60 -4.85 8.51
CA ASN A 53 6.04 -4.76 8.73
C ASN A 53 6.87 -5.39 7.59
N ILE A 54 6.25 -5.82 6.49
CA ILE A 54 7.01 -6.24 5.29
C ILE A 54 7.66 -5.00 4.69
N ASP A 55 9.00 -4.96 4.71
CA ASP A 55 9.82 -3.96 4.04
C ASP A 55 10.43 -4.54 2.75
N VAL A 56 10.09 -3.93 1.61
CA VAL A 56 10.54 -4.33 0.27
C VAL A 56 12.01 -3.93 0.03
N SER A 57 12.58 -3.06 0.87
CA SER A 57 13.99 -2.65 0.83
C SER A 57 14.96 -3.85 0.90
N SER A 58 14.54 -4.97 1.52
CA SER A 58 15.34 -6.20 1.61
C SER A 58 15.60 -6.92 0.26
N VAL A 59 14.76 -6.70 -0.76
CA VAL A 59 14.97 -7.23 -2.13
C VAL A 59 16.10 -6.48 -2.86
N ALA A 60 16.49 -5.30 -2.37
CA ALA A 60 17.60 -4.53 -2.92
C ALA A 60 19.00 -5.02 -2.50
N ALA A 61 19.08 -5.98 -1.57
CA ALA A 61 20.34 -6.60 -1.15
C ALA A 61 20.84 -7.69 -2.12
N PHE A 62 20.46 -7.62 -3.40
CA PHE A 62 21.16 -8.37 -4.45
C PHE A 62 22.46 -7.62 -4.76
N GLU A 63 23.50 -7.98 -4.01
CA GLU A 63 24.89 -7.52 -4.07
C GLU A 63 25.23 -6.79 -5.39
N PRO A 64 25.26 -5.45 -5.39
CA PRO A 64 25.44 -4.72 -6.62
C PRO A 64 26.91 -4.66 -7.01
N GLU A 65 27.19 -5.03 -8.27
CA GLU A 65 28.37 -4.53 -8.97
C GLU A 65 28.39 -2.98 -8.87
N PRO A 66 29.58 -2.34 -8.76
CA PRO A 66 29.68 -0.89 -8.62
C PRO A 66 28.89 -0.18 -9.72
N GLY A 67 27.87 0.60 -9.32
CA GLY A 67 27.13 1.51 -10.21
C GLY A 67 25.62 1.28 -10.35
N TRP A 68 25.07 0.11 -9.99
CA TRP A 68 23.62 -0.15 -10.17
C TRP A 68 22.84 -0.47 -8.89
N GLY A 69 23.53 -0.67 -7.77
CA GLY A 69 22.89 -0.95 -6.47
C GLY A 69 22.32 0.24 -5.74
N GLU A 70 22.85 1.42 -6.02
CA GLU A 70 22.43 2.66 -5.36
C GLU A 70 21.23 3.31 -6.04
N LEU A 71 20.73 2.72 -7.14
CA LEU A 71 19.68 3.30 -8.00
C LEU A 71 18.49 2.36 -8.25
N SER A 72 18.23 1.42 -7.34
CA SER A 72 17.04 0.59 -7.49
C SER A 72 15.83 1.30 -6.86
N MET A 73 14.79 1.51 -7.68
CA MET A 73 13.51 2.17 -7.34
C MET A 73 12.83 1.59 -6.08
N PHE A 74 13.22 0.40 -5.64
CA PHE A 74 12.66 -0.31 -4.49
C PHE A 74 13.52 -0.20 -3.21
N VAL A 75 14.62 0.56 -3.21
CA VAL A 75 15.50 0.77 -2.04
C VAL A 75 14.92 1.78 -1.04
N PHE A 76 14.08 2.70 -1.50
CA PHE A 76 13.61 3.83 -0.71
C PHE A 76 12.31 3.46 0.01
N SER A 77 12.39 3.23 1.32
CA SER A 77 11.25 2.94 2.19
C SER A 77 10.59 4.19 2.78
N ASP A 78 11.14 5.37 2.51
CA ASP A 78 10.56 6.67 2.88
C ASP A 78 10.57 7.68 1.70
N GLN A 79 9.71 8.69 1.80
CA GLN A 79 9.58 9.75 0.79
C GLN A 79 10.86 10.55 0.62
N ALA A 80 11.65 10.76 1.69
CA ALA A 80 12.87 11.56 1.65
C ALA A 80 13.98 10.86 0.85
N GLY A 81 14.06 9.53 0.90
CA GLY A 81 14.97 8.70 0.13
C GLY A 81 14.58 8.68 -1.35
N ALA A 82 13.29 8.56 -1.64
CA ALA A 82 12.78 8.66 -3.01
C ALA A 82 13.08 10.03 -3.62
N ASP A 83 12.88 11.10 -2.84
CA ASP A 83 13.16 12.48 -3.21
C ASP A 83 14.67 12.72 -3.44
N ALA A 84 15.54 12.17 -2.60
CA ALA A 84 17.00 12.27 -2.76
C ALA A 84 17.48 11.53 -4.02
N HIS A 85 16.89 10.39 -4.34
CA HIS A 85 17.20 9.65 -5.55
C HIS A 85 16.77 10.39 -6.81
N MET A 86 15.56 10.96 -6.82
CA MET A 86 15.11 11.78 -7.95
C MET A 86 16.01 12.99 -8.15
N LEU A 87 16.47 13.64 -7.07
CA LEU A 87 17.47 14.71 -7.18
C LEU A 87 18.75 14.21 -7.83
N PHE A 88 19.29 13.08 -7.36
CA PHE A 88 20.53 12.50 -7.88
C PHE A 88 20.43 12.18 -9.37
N VAL A 89 19.32 11.54 -9.80
CA VAL A 89 19.09 11.18 -11.21
C VAL A 89 19.01 12.44 -12.08
N LEU A 90 18.35 13.48 -11.59
CA LEU A 90 18.21 14.74 -12.32
C LEU A 90 19.53 15.53 -12.32
N GLU A 91 20.22 15.62 -11.18
CA GLU A 91 21.50 16.33 -11.02
C GLU A 91 22.61 15.71 -11.87
N TYR A 92 22.58 14.39 -12.09
CA TYR A 92 23.47 13.72 -13.03
C TYR A 92 23.33 14.24 -14.47
N SER A 93 22.12 14.58 -14.92
CA SER A 93 21.86 15.06 -16.30
C SER A 93 21.96 16.58 -16.45
N TYR A 94 21.59 17.36 -15.43
CA TYR A 94 21.41 18.81 -15.54
C TYR A 94 22.24 19.63 -14.52
N GLY A 95 23.05 18.98 -13.67
CA GLY A 95 23.75 19.66 -12.59
C GLY A 95 22.77 20.26 -11.58
N ASN A 96 23.07 21.45 -11.05
CA ASN A 96 22.22 22.11 -10.06
C ASN A 96 21.19 23.10 -10.67
N ASP A 97 20.99 23.06 -11.99
CA ASP A 97 20.05 23.96 -12.67
C ASP A 97 18.62 23.39 -12.68
N VAL A 98 17.90 23.66 -11.59
CA VAL A 98 16.52 23.21 -11.39
C VAL A 98 15.55 23.78 -12.43
N GLN A 99 15.85 24.96 -13.00
CA GLN A 99 15.03 25.53 -14.06
C GLN A 99 15.16 24.72 -15.36
N ALA A 100 16.40 24.38 -15.75
CA ALA A 100 16.66 23.56 -16.92
C ALA A 100 16.03 22.15 -16.78
N MET A 101 16.09 21.56 -15.58
CA MET A 101 15.41 20.29 -15.29
C MET A 101 13.89 20.40 -15.47
N TYR A 102 13.30 21.48 -14.94
CA TYR A 102 11.86 21.71 -15.02
C TYR A 102 11.40 21.85 -16.48
N ASP A 103 12.12 22.65 -17.27
CA ASP A 103 11.79 22.89 -18.67
C ASP A 103 11.90 21.60 -19.51
N ASP A 104 12.91 20.77 -19.26
CA ASP A 104 13.08 19.48 -19.94
C ASP A 104 11.98 18.46 -19.59
N VAL A 105 11.65 18.33 -18.29
CA VAL A 105 10.58 17.42 -17.84
C VAL A 105 9.23 17.83 -18.43
N VAL A 106 8.92 19.13 -18.46
CA VAL A 106 7.69 19.63 -19.10
C VAL A 106 7.68 19.31 -20.60
N ALA A 107 8.80 19.49 -21.30
CA ALA A 107 8.91 19.17 -22.72
C ALA A 107 8.73 17.67 -23.02
N ASN A 108 9.35 16.80 -22.21
CA ASN A 108 9.21 15.35 -22.33
C ASN A 108 7.80 14.88 -22.01
N LEU A 109 7.15 15.47 -21.01
CA LEU A 109 5.75 15.19 -20.68
C LEU A 109 4.82 15.61 -21.83
N ASP A 110 5.02 16.79 -22.41
CA ASP A 110 4.25 17.23 -23.57
C ASP A 110 4.45 16.31 -24.78
N ALA A 111 5.67 15.81 -24.99
CA ALA A 111 5.96 14.84 -26.05
C ALA A 111 5.24 13.50 -25.80
N ALA A 112 5.26 12.99 -24.57
CA ALA A 112 4.56 11.76 -24.18
C ALA A 112 3.03 11.88 -24.35
N ILE A 113 2.46 13.03 -23.96
CA ILE A 113 1.04 13.33 -24.17
C ILE A 113 0.71 13.35 -25.68
N GLN A 114 1.57 13.97 -26.49
CA GLN A 114 1.38 14.04 -27.95
C GLN A 114 1.51 12.68 -28.64
N SER A 115 2.43 11.83 -28.20
CA SER A 115 2.58 10.47 -28.71
C SER A 115 1.53 9.49 -28.18
N ASN A 116 0.65 9.94 -27.29
CA ASN A 116 -0.33 9.11 -26.59
C ASN A 116 0.32 7.94 -25.84
N ASP A 117 1.49 8.18 -25.26
CA ASP A 117 2.23 7.23 -24.43
C ASP A 117 1.90 7.50 -22.96
N LEU A 118 0.94 6.74 -22.42
CA LEU A 118 0.46 6.88 -21.05
C LEU A 118 1.55 6.55 -20.01
N ASP A 119 2.42 5.59 -20.32
CA ASP A 119 3.45 5.15 -19.38
C ASP A 119 4.53 6.21 -19.25
N ALA A 120 4.99 6.75 -20.39
CA ALA A 120 5.91 7.87 -20.41
C ALA A 120 5.29 9.13 -19.77
N ALA A 121 4.00 9.38 -19.99
CA ALA A 121 3.31 10.54 -19.41
C ALA A 121 3.17 10.44 -17.88
N HIS A 122 2.87 9.25 -17.32
CA HIS A 122 2.87 9.04 -15.88
C HIS A 122 4.27 9.23 -15.27
N TYR A 123 5.30 8.68 -15.92
CA TYR A 123 6.67 8.83 -15.47
C TYR A 123 7.11 10.31 -15.39
N GLU A 124 6.86 11.08 -16.45
CA GLU A 124 7.27 12.48 -16.50
C GLU A 124 6.44 13.39 -15.59
N VAL A 125 5.14 13.09 -15.37
CA VAL A 125 4.34 13.89 -14.44
C VAL A 125 4.77 13.68 -12.99
N ASP A 126 5.21 12.47 -12.61
CA ASP A 126 5.76 12.21 -11.28
C ASP A 126 7.08 12.98 -11.06
N ARG A 127 7.96 13.00 -12.09
CA ARG A 127 9.18 13.82 -12.08
C ARG A 127 8.89 15.31 -11.92
N LEU A 128 7.84 15.80 -12.59
CA LEU A 128 7.41 17.19 -12.48
C LEU A 128 6.93 17.52 -11.05
N GLY A 129 6.18 16.61 -10.44
CA GLY A 129 5.71 16.75 -9.05
C GLY A 129 6.87 16.86 -8.07
N TYR A 130 7.88 16.00 -8.22
CA TYR A 130 9.11 16.06 -7.44
C TYR A 130 9.82 17.42 -7.58
N LEU A 131 10.05 17.90 -8.81
CA LEU A 131 10.77 19.16 -9.06
C LEU A 131 10.05 20.38 -8.45
N VAL A 132 8.73 20.42 -8.55
CA VAL A 132 7.92 21.49 -7.94
C VAL A 132 8.02 21.45 -6.42
N HIS A 133 7.97 20.25 -5.82
CA HIS A 133 8.16 20.09 -4.37
C HIS A 133 9.56 20.54 -3.95
N HIS A 134 10.61 20.07 -4.65
CA HIS A 134 11.99 20.43 -4.38
C HIS A 134 12.26 21.93 -4.49
N ALA A 135 11.71 22.57 -5.53
CA ALA A 135 11.82 24.02 -5.71
C ALA A 135 11.14 24.79 -4.58
N SER A 136 9.94 24.34 -4.15
CA SER A 136 9.22 24.93 -3.02
C SER A 136 9.98 24.78 -1.70
N THR A 137 10.55 23.61 -1.42
CA THR A 137 11.27 23.33 -0.17
C THR A 137 12.59 24.10 -0.07
N ASN A 138 13.28 24.30 -1.20
CA ASN A 138 14.56 25.02 -1.26
C ASN A 138 14.41 26.51 -1.61
N ASN A 139 13.18 27.03 -1.65
CA ASN A 139 12.89 28.43 -1.94
C ASN A 139 13.48 28.89 -3.31
N ILE A 140 13.47 27.98 -4.29
CA ILE A 140 13.90 28.20 -5.67
C ILE A 140 12.71 28.70 -6.47
N THR A 141 12.88 29.82 -7.18
CA THR A 141 11.83 30.36 -8.05
C THR A 141 11.95 29.74 -9.43
N LEU A 142 10.95 28.95 -9.84
CA LEU A 142 10.79 28.51 -11.22
C LEU A 142 10.25 29.69 -12.03
N THR A 143 10.99 30.12 -13.04
CA THR A 143 10.67 31.30 -13.87
C THR A 143 10.06 30.88 -15.21
N GLY A 144 8.95 31.49 -15.61
CA GLY A 144 8.34 31.27 -16.92
C GLY A 144 6.86 31.67 -16.96
N ASP A 145 6.52 32.66 -17.77
CA ASP A 145 5.19 33.29 -17.82
C ASP A 145 4.06 32.38 -18.35
N ASN A 146 4.38 31.14 -18.76
CA ASN A 146 3.43 30.23 -19.42
C ASN A 146 3.68 28.74 -19.12
N GLN A 147 4.41 28.44 -18.04
CA GLN A 147 4.68 27.07 -17.65
C GLN A 147 3.41 26.42 -17.05
N PRO A 148 2.97 25.26 -17.57
CA PRO A 148 1.78 24.60 -17.05
C PRO A 148 2.07 24.11 -15.62
N SER A 149 1.23 24.51 -14.68
CA SER A 149 1.33 24.05 -13.29
C SER A 149 1.25 22.53 -13.23
N TYR A 150 1.86 21.92 -12.21
CA TYR A 150 1.77 20.47 -11.97
C TYR A 150 0.31 19.97 -12.06
N ALA A 151 -0.63 20.71 -11.46
CA ALA A 151 -2.05 20.36 -11.51
C ALA A 151 -2.63 20.37 -12.93
N GLN A 152 -2.22 21.32 -13.79
CA GLN A 152 -2.66 21.36 -15.18
C GLN A 152 -2.09 20.18 -15.99
N MET A 153 -0.81 19.86 -15.80
CA MET A 153 -0.17 18.73 -16.49
C MET A 153 -0.74 17.39 -16.02
N HIS A 154 -0.92 17.21 -14.72
CA HIS A 154 -1.54 16.01 -14.15
C HIS A 154 -2.97 15.80 -14.64
N ALA A 155 -3.78 16.87 -14.73
CA ALA A 155 -5.11 16.78 -15.30
C ALA A 155 -5.11 16.35 -16.78
N ARG A 156 -4.10 16.77 -17.57
CA ARG A 156 -3.94 16.33 -18.96
C ARG A 156 -3.60 14.85 -19.07
N VAL A 157 -2.71 14.34 -18.20
CA VAL A 157 -2.38 12.90 -18.16
C VAL A 157 -3.60 12.07 -17.73
N LEU A 158 -4.35 12.52 -16.72
CA LEU A 158 -5.59 11.84 -16.30
C LEU A 158 -6.63 11.77 -17.42
N ALA A 159 -6.71 12.80 -18.27
CA ALA A 159 -7.62 12.81 -19.42
C ALA A 159 -7.23 11.81 -20.52
N MET A 160 -5.97 11.37 -20.58
CA MET A 160 -5.52 10.34 -21.52
C MET A 160 -5.94 8.92 -21.11
N SER A 161 -6.24 8.71 -19.83
CA SER A 161 -6.58 7.40 -19.25
C SER A 161 -8.09 7.06 -19.36
N GLN A 162 -8.91 8.00 -19.83
CA GLN A 162 -10.35 7.84 -20.04
C GLN A 162 -10.68 7.48 -21.49
#